data_AF-A0A0T6B5Q6-F1
#
_entry.id   AF-A0A0T6B5Q6-F1
#
_cell.length_a   1.000
_cell.length_b   1.000
_cell.length_c   1.000
_cell.angle_alpha   90.00
_cell.angle_beta   90.00
_cell.angle_gamma   90.00
#
_symmetry.space_group_name_H-M   'P 1'
#
loop_
_entity.id
_entity.type
_entity.pdbx_description
1 polymer ?
#
loop_
_entity_poly.entity_id
_entity_poly.type
_entity_poly.pdbx_seq_one_letter_code
_entity_poly.pdbx_strand_id
1 'polypeptide(L)'
;MIKTGKDVIRDKLSQYVAGLKQEFSKGMILPKKDEMKPDNINNLTSGFNKKIDMAPINSKPKQTGLKIEISTINITQKFQCKAQEFYDAMTRIEMVTAFTRGPVKIDPVKGGKFELFRGNIIGSFVELVQGQKIVQKWRYKQWPEGHYSTVTINIHEKNDHTEVQLIQTGVPKNEVDVTKQNWDRYYWDSMKATFGFGAFFTSIN
;
A
#
# COMPACT_ATOMS: atom_id res chain seq x y z
N MET A 1 29.91 2.96 33.25
CA MET A 1 30.07 1.82 32.34
C MET A 1 29.29 2.03 31.03
N ILE A 2 29.70 2.96 30.14
CA ILE A 2 29.00 3.20 28.85
C ILE A 2 29.98 3.26 27.65
N LYS A 3 31.30 3.10 27.87
CA LYS A 3 32.30 3.28 26.81
C LYS A 3 32.57 2.04 25.94
N THR A 4 32.19 0.84 26.38
CA THR A 4 32.60 -0.42 25.71
C THR A 4 31.72 -0.83 24.52
N GLY A 5 30.44 -0.43 24.51
CA GLY A 5 29.49 -0.86 23.46
C GLY A 5 29.77 -0.25 22.08
N LYS A 6 30.27 0.99 22.05
CA LYS A 6 30.62 1.69 20.80
C LYS A 6 31.73 0.97 20.03
N ASP A 7 32.72 0.44 20.74
CA ASP A 7 33.87 -0.19 20.12
C ASP A 7 33.51 -1.55 19.53
N VAL A 8 32.66 -2.32 20.21
CA VAL A 8 32.13 -3.60 19.70
C VAL A 8 31.28 -3.39 18.45
N ILE A 9 30.42 -2.38 18.44
CA ILE A 9 29.58 -2.05 17.27
C ILE A 9 30.46 -1.59 16.10
N ARG A 10 31.47 -0.75 16.37
CA ARG A 10 32.41 -0.29 15.34
C ARG A 10 33.21 -1.44 14.74
N ASP A 11 33.65 -2.40 15.55
CA ASP A 11 34.41 -3.56 15.08
C ASP A 11 33.54 -4.46 14.20
N LYS A 12 32.28 -4.70 14.59
CA LYS A 12 31.33 -5.49 13.80
C LYS A 12 30.93 -4.82 12.48
N LEU A 13 30.72 -3.50 12.51
CA LEU A 13 30.48 -2.74 11.28
C LEU A 13 31.70 -2.73 10.36
N SER A 14 32.92 -2.67 10.90
CA SER A 14 34.15 -2.75 10.12
C SER A 14 34.29 -4.09 9.41
N GLN A 15 34.05 -5.21 10.12
CA GLN A 15 34.05 -6.55 9.54
C GLN A 15 33.00 -6.71 8.44
N TYR A 16 31.80 -6.16 8.66
CA TYR A 16 30.71 -6.20 7.68
C TYR A 16 31.02 -5.39 6.42
N VAL A 17 31.54 -4.17 6.56
CA VAL A 17 31.94 -3.33 5.42
C VAL A 17 33.11 -3.95 4.64
N ALA A 18 34.06 -4.60 5.32
CA ALA A 18 35.15 -5.31 4.67
C ALA A 18 34.65 -6.52 3.87
N GLY A 19 33.73 -7.31 4.44
CA GLY A 19 33.07 -8.42 3.74
C GLY A 19 32.30 -7.95 2.51
N LEU A 20 31.48 -6.91 2.65
CA LEU A 20 30.76 -6.31 1.52
C LEU A 20 31.70 -5.84 0.41
N LYS A 21 32.81 -5.19 0.73
CA LYS A 21 33.76 -4.74 -0.30
C LYS A 21 34.44 -5.90 -1.03
N GLN A 22 34.78 -6.99 -0.34
CA GLN A 22 35.37 -8.18 -0.97
C GLN A 22 34.35 -8.96 -1.81
N GLU A 23 33.12 -9.08 -1.34
CA GLU A 23 32.05 -9.75 -2.08
C GLU A 23 31.61 -8.95 -3.31
N PHE A 24 31.49 -7.63 -3.18
CA PHE A 24 31.03 -6.77 -4.28
C PHE A 24 32.10 -6.59 -5.37
N SER A 25 33.38 -6.72 -5.03
CA SER A 25 34.48 -6.71 -6.02
C SER A 25 34.66 -8.05 -6.74
N LYS A 26 34.25 -9.17 -6.13
CA LYS A 26 34.16 -10.48 -6.78
C LYS A 26 32.90 -10.56 -7.66
N GLY A 27 33.02 -10.05 -8.88
CA GLY A 27 31.96 -10.12 -9.90
C GLY A 27 31.83 -8.87 -10.77
N MET A 28 32.46 -7.75 -10.38
CA MET A 28 32.50 -6.51 -11.19
C MET A 28 33.72 -6.38 -12.11
N ILE A 29 34.62 -7.37 -12.10
CA ILE A 29 35.70 -7.46 -13.07
C ILE A 29 35.20 -8.29 -14.25
N LEU A 30 35.05 -7.66 -15.40
CA LEU A 30 34.72 -8.35 -16.66
C LEU A 30 35.87 -9.34 -16.97
N PRO A 31 35.63 -10.66 -17.00
CA PRO A 31 36.68 -11.61 -17.35
C PRO A 31 37.14 -11.34 -18.78
N LYS A 32 38.44 -11.08 -18.99
CA LYS A 32 39.00 -11.19 -20.34
C LYS A 32 38.90 -12.64 -20.76
N LYS A 33 38.34 -12.85 -21.94
CA LYS A 33 38.19 -14.15 -22.60
C LYS A 33 39.57 -14.81 -22.67
N ASP A 34 39.60 -16.08 -22.28
CA ASP A 34 40.74 -17.00 -22.22
C ASP A 34 41.59 -16.91 -20.93
N GLU A 35 41.16 -17.67 -19.91
CA GLU A 35 41.91 -18.81 -19.34
C GLU A 35 41.23 -19.29 -18.03
N MET A 36 40.76 -20.55 -18.03
CA MET A 36 40.24 -21.23 -16.84
C MET A 36 41.38 -21.92 -16.09
N LYS A 37 41.49 -21.67 -14.78
CA LYS A 37 41.97 -22.67 -13.80
C LYS A 37 41.04 -22.68 -12.59
N PRO A 38 40.50 -23.84 -12.18
CA PRO A 38 39.66 -23.94 -10.99
C PRO A 38 40.56 -24.17 -9.77
N ASP A 39 40.67 -23.20 -8.87
CA ASP A 39 41.29 -23.45 -7.57
C ASP A 39 40.26 -24.09 -6.63
N ASN A 40 40.61 -25.30 -6.18
CA ASN A 40 39.86 -26.14 -5.25
C ASN A 40 39.54 -25.43 -3.94
N ILE A 41 38.25 -25.44 -3.58
CA ILE A 41 37.74 -24.93 -2.30
C ILE A 41 37.71 -26.10 -1.30
N ASN A 42 38.70 -26.16 -0.41
CA ASN A 42 38.63 -27.01 0.78
C ASN A 42 37.85 -26.27 1.87
N ASN A 43 36.55 -26.59 1.99
CA ASN A 43 35.71 -26.19 3.11
C ASN A 43 36.11 -26.96 4.38
N LEU A 44 36.70 -26.29 5.37
CA LEU A 44 36.74 -26.78 6.74
C LEU A 44 35.34 -26.65 7.36
N THR A 45 34.61 -27.75 7.41
CA THR A 45 33.44 -27.92 8.26
C THR A 45 33.88 -28.53 9.60
N SER A 46 33.67 -27.81 10.70
CA SER A 46 33.52 -28.42 12.01
C SER A 46 32.36 -27.75 12.74
N GLY A 47 31.24 -28.48 12.81
CA GLY A 47 30.33 -28.37 13.94
C GLY A 47 28.92 -27.84 13.72
N PHE A 48 28.23 -28.04 12.59
CA PHE A 48 26.76 -28.05 12.58
C PHE A 48 26.21 -28.87 11.40
N ASN A 49 25.91 -30.15 11.65
CA ASN A 49 25.23 -31.02 10.70
C ASN A 49 23.73 -30.71 10.68
N LYS A 50 23.26 -29.97 9.67
CA LYS A 50 21.90 -30.14 9.14
C LYS A 50 21.88 -29.71 7.67
N LYS A 51 21.60 -30.66 6.78
CA LYS A 51 21.51 -30.47 5.32
C LYS A 51 20.63 -29.25 4.99
N ILE A 52 21.16 -28.32 4.19
CA ILE A 52 20.39 -27.25 3.57
C ILE A 52 20.37 -27.56 2.07
N ASP A 53 19.22 -28.00 1.57
CA ASP A 53 18.94 -28.07 0.14
C ASP A 53 18.84 -26.64 -0.41
N MET A 54 19.70 -26.30 -1.38
CA MET A 54 19.65 -25.07 -2.14
C MET A 54 18.57 -25.19 -3.24
N ALA A 55 17.35 -24.78 -2.91
CA ALA A 55 16.36 -24.43 -3.92
C ALA A 55 16.50 -22.93 -4.27
N PRO A 56 16.28 -22.51 -5.52
CA PRO A 56 16.38 -21.12 -5.93
C PRO A 56 15.44 -20.24 -5.10
N ILE A 57 15.92 -19.05 -4.72
CA ILE A 57 15.13 -18.03 -4.01
C ILE A 57 14.06 -17.51 -4.99
N ASN A 58 12.98 -18.26 -5.09
CA ASN A 58 11.68 -17.69 -5.36
C ASN A 58 11.31 -16.95 -4.08
N SER A 59 11.16 -15.62 -4.14
CA SER A 59 10.63 -14.82 -3.04
C SER A 59 9.19 -15.27 -2.77
N LYS A 60 9.03 -16.39 -2.09
CA LYS A 60 7.78 -16.76 -1.44
C LYS A 60 7.58 -15.71 -0.34
N PRO A 61 6.42 -15.03 -0.31
CA PRO A 61 6.11 -14.14 0.79
C PRO A 61 6.25 -14.97 2.06
N LYS A 62 7.08 -14.48 2.98
CA LYS A 62 7.21 -15.06 4.31
C LYS A 62 5.83 -14.87 4.95
N GLN A 63 4.96 -15.88 4.84
CA GLN A 63 3.76 -15.97 5.65
C GLN A 63 4.22 -16.23 7.08
N THR A 64 4.68 -15.17 7.73
CA THR A 64 4.64 -15.09 9.18
C THR A 64 3.16 -15.13 9.52
N GLY A 65 2.71 -16.26 10.06
CA GLY A 65 1.34 -16.48 10.54
C GLY A 65 1.01 -15.62 11.77
N LEU A 66 1.28 -14.31 11.69
CA LEU A 66 0.70 -13.33 12.59
C LEU A 66 -0.78 -13.24 12.21
N LYS A 67 -1.63 -13.78 13.07
CA LYS A 67 -3.07 -13.61 12.99
C LYS A 67 -3.35 -12.10 13.14
N ILE A 68 -3.51 -11.39 12.02
CA ILE A 68 -3.85 -9.97 12.03
C ILE A 68 -5.29 -9.86 12.53
N GLU A 69 -5.49 -9.22 13.68
CA GLU A 69 -6.83 -8.85 14.11
C GLU A 69 -7.38 -7.80 13.14
N ILE A 70 -8.54 -8.08 12.57
CA ILE A 70 -9.22 -7.20 11.62
C ILE A 70 -10.47 -6.58 12.23
N SER A 71 -10.93 -5.50 11.65
CA SER A 71 -12.13 -4.76 12.03
C SER A 71 -12.83 -4.20 10.80
N THR A 72 -14.04 -3.68 11.01
CA THR A 72 -14.88 -3.07 9.99
C THR A 72 -15.12 -1.60 10.32
N ILE A 73 -15.02 -0.75 9.30
CA ILE A 73 -15.34 0.67 9.36
C ILE A 73 -16.66 0.88 8.63
N ASN A 74 -17.56 1.66 9.23
CA ASN A 74 -18.77 2.17 8.59
C ASN A 74 -18.77 3.69 8.72
N ILE A 75 -18.89 4.40 7.61
CA ILE A 75 -18.94 5.87 7.55
C ILE A 75 -20.07 6.25 6.60
N THR A 76 -20.90 7.22 7.00
CA THR A 76 -21.89 7.83 6.11
C THR A 76 -21.57 9.31 5.96
N GLN A 77 -21.55 9.79 4.72
CA GLN A 77 -21.27 11.18 4.37
C GLN A 77 -22.32 11.71 3.40
N LYS A 78 -22.59 13.01 3.47
CA LYS A 78 -23.50 13.70 2.55
C LYS A 78 -22.72 14.60 1.62
N PHE A 79 -23.09 14.60 0.34
CA PHE A 79 -22.48 15.40 -0.72
C PHE A 79 -23.57 16.15 -1.50
N GLN A 80 -23.35 17.44 -1.72
CA GLN A 80 -24.19 18.32 -2.54
C GLN A 80 -23.83 18.13 -4.01
N CYS A 81 -24.28 17.01 -4.58
CA CYS A 81 -24.11 16.63 -5.97
C CYS A 81 -25.10 15.51 -6.33
N LYS A 82 -25.22 15.20 -7.62
CA LYS A 82 -25.89 13.99 -8.10
C LYS A 82 -25.03 12.75 -7.82
N ALA A 83 -25.66 11.59 -7.76
CA ALA A 83 -24.96 10.33 -7.53
C ALA A 83 -23.98 10.00 -8.65
N GLN A 84 -24.31 10.36 -9.91
CA GLN A 84 -23.40 10.21 -11.03
C GLN A 84 -22.15 11.10 -10.88
N GLU A 85 -22.28 12.32 -10.38
CA GLU A 85 -21.14 13.23 -10.20
C GLU A 85 -20.19 12.73 -9.11
N PHE A 86 -20.74 12.17 -8.03
CA PHE A 86 -19.93 11.51 -7.01
C PHE A 86 -19.21 10.26 -7.56
N TYR A 87 -19.93 9.44 -8.33
CA TYR A 87 -19.36 8.25 -8.96
C TYR A 87 -18.20 8.63 -9.89
N ASP A 88 -18.40 9.65 -10.73
CA ASP A 88 -17.39 10.20 -11.62
C ASP A 88 -16.18 10.72 -10.85
N ALA A 89 -16.39 11.42 -9.73
CA ALA A 89 -15.32 11.92 -8.87
C ALA A 89 -14.39 10.82 -8.35
N MET A 90 -14.90 9.59 -8.19
CA MET A 90 -14.15 8.44 -7.72
C MET A 90 -13.58 7.55 -8.84
N THR A 91 -14.02 7.71 -10.09
CA THR A 91 -13.69 6.79 -11.19
C THR A 91 -13.02 7.44 -12.39
N ARG A 92 -13.27 8.73 -12.65
CA ARG A 92 -12.64 9.47 -13.75
C ARG A 92 -11.28 9.98 -13.34
N ILE A 93 -10.27 9.66 -14.15
CA ILE A 93 -8.87 9.99 -13.85
C ILE A 93 -8.65 11.48 -13.61
N GLU A 94 -9.33 12.35 -14.36
CA GLU A 94 -9.16 13.80 -14.21
C GLU A 94 -9.67 14.29 -12.85
N MET A 95 -10.82 13.76 -12.42
CA MET A 95 -11.43 14.13 -11.14
C MET A 95 -10.66 13.53 -9.96
N VAL A 96 -10.26 12.26 -10.04
CA VAL A 96 -9.44 11.65 -8.99
C VAL A 96 -8.11 12.39 -8.84
N THR A 97 -7.48 12.78 -9.96
CA THR A 97 -6.26 13.61 -9.94
C THR A 97 -6.51 14.95 -9.26
N ALA A 98 -7.66 15.59 -9.53
CA ALA A 98 -8.00 16.89 -8.96
C ALA A 98 -8.10 16.86 -7.43
N PHE A 99 -8.88 15.94 -6.84
CA PHE A 99 -9.04 15.92 -5.38
C PHE A 99 -7.84 15.32 -4.66
N THR A 100 -7.08 14.42 -5.28
CA THR A 100 -5.86 13.86 -4.68
C THR A 100 -4.66 14.81 -4.75
N ARG A 101 -4.72 15.84 -5.61
CA ARG A 101 -3.67 16.85 -5.83
C ARG A 101 -2.31 16.23 -6.17
N GLY A 102 -2.31 15.14 -6.92
CA GLY A 102 -1.09 14.40 -7.24
C GLY A 102 -1.26 13.40 -8.38
N PRO A 103 -0.17 12.76 -8.82
CA PRO A 103 -0.22 11.76 -9.89
C PRO A 103 -1.04 10.55 -9.43
N VAL A 104 -1.93 10.11 -10.31
CA VAL A 104 -2.86 8.99 -10.11
C VAL A 104 -2.72 8.01 -11.27
N LYS A 105 -2.80 6.71 -10.96
CA LYS A 105 -3.07 5.67 -11.96
C LYS A 105 -4.39 5.04 -11.60
N ILE A 106 -5.31 4.94 -12.55
CA ILE A 106 -6.62 4.36 -12.34
C ILE A 106 -7.09 3.72 -13.64
N ASP A 107 -7.63 2.52 -13.52
CA ASP A 107 -8.28 1.79 -14.60
C ASP A 107 -9.69 1.41 -14.13
N PRO A 108 -10.72 2.24 -14.42
CA PRO A 108 -12.06 2.12 -13.82
C PRO A 108 -12.91 1.04 -14.52
N VAL A 109 -12.38 -0.17 -14.60
CA VAL A 109 -13.08 -1.37 -15.09
C VAL A 109 -12.98 -2.48 -14.04
N LYS A 110 -13.84 -3.50 -14.14
CA LYS A 110 -13.78 -4.66 -13.23
C LYS A 110 -12.42 -5.35 -13.33
N GLY A 111 -11.71 -5.46 -12.20
CA GLY A 111 -10.35 -5.99 -12.10
C GLY A 111 -9.24 -4.95 -12.38
N GLY A 112 -9.60 -3.78 -12.89
CA GLY A 112 -8.67 -2.68 -13.13
C GLY A 112 -8.04 -2.18 -11.84
N LYS A 113 -6.78 -1.73 -11.92
CA LYS A 113 -5.97 -1.35 -10.76
C LYS A 113 -5.97 0.16 -10.53
N PHE A 114 -5.69 0.57 -9.31
CA PHE A 114 -5.43 1.96 -9.00
C PHE A 114 -4.26 2.15 -8.03
N GLU A 115 -3.62 3.31 -8.16
CA GLU A 115 -2.53 3.81 -7.34
C GLU A 115 -2.79 5.29 -7.05
N LEU A 116 -3.01 5.63 -5.78
CA LEU A 116 -3.33 6.99 -5.33
C LEU A 116 -2.27 7.49 -4.35
N PHE A 117 -2.17 8.81 -4.22
CA PHE A 117 -1.28 9.48 -3.27
C PHE A 117 0.18 8.99 -3.38
N ARG A 118 0.73 8.97 -4.61
CA ARG A 118 2.10 8.49 -4.90
C ARG A 118 2.34 7.04 -4.45
N GLY A 119 1.35 6.18 -4.65
CA GLY A 119 1.41 4.75 -4.32
C GLY A 119 1.31 4.43 -2.84
N ASN A 120 0.88 5.38 -2.04
CA ASN A 120 0.58 5.14 -0.64
C ASN A 120 -0.70 4.32 -0.47
N ILE A 121 -1.65 4.50 -1.38
CA ILE A 121 -2.86 3.69 -1.50
C ILE A 121 -2.81 2.92 -2.82
N ILE A 122 -3.01 1.62 -2.76
CA ILE A 122 -3.09 0.75 -3.94
C ILE A 122 -4.28 -0.21 -3.83
N GLY A 123 -4.78 -0.64 -4.97
CA GLY A 123 -5.92 -1.54 -5.01
C GLY A 123 -6.41 -1.90 -6.40
N SER A 124 -7.60 -2.47 -6.45
CA SER A 124 -8.28 -2.84 -7.69
C SER A 124 -9.79 -2.76 -7.55
N PHE A 125 -10.48 -2.42 -8.63
CA PHE A 125 -11.95 -2.45 -8.69
C PHE A 125 -12.44 -3.89 -8.76
N VAL A 126 -13.44 -4.22 -7.95
CA VAL A 126 -14.08 -5.53 -7.88
C VAL A 126 -15.45 -5.50 -8.56
N GLU A 127 -16.19 -4.41 -8.37
CA GLU A 127 -17.52 -4.18 -8.91
C GLU A 127 -17.72 -2.68 -9.10
N LEU A 128 -18.35 -2.30 -10.21
CA LEU A 128 -18.65 -0.92 -10.55
C LEU A 128 -20.08 -0.90 -11.11
N VAL A 129 -20.98 -0.23 -10.40
CA VAL A 129 -22.35 0.04 -10.84
C VAL A 129 -22.50 1.55 -10.91
N GLN A 130 -22.57 2.06 -12.13
CA GLN A 130 -22.56 3.48 -12.41
C GLN A 130 -23.62 4.24 -11.59
N GLY A 131 -23.17 5.28 -10.89
CA GLY A 131 -24.02 6.13 -10.04
C GLY A 131 -24.60 5.45 -8.79
N GLN A 132 -24.24 4.20 -8.48
CA GLN A 132 -24.89 3.45 -7.41
C GLN A 132 -23.91 2.76 -6.45
N LYS A 133 -22.85 2.14 -6.98
CA LYS A 133 -21.99 1.29 -6.16
C LYS A 133 -20.57 1.18 -6.71
N ILE A 134 -19.59 1.21 -5.81
CA ILE A 134 -18.18 0.96 -6.12
C ILE A 134 -17.64 -0.03 -5.07
N VAL A 135 -17.12 -1.17 -5.50
CA VAL A 135 -16.44 -2.14 -4.63
C VAL A 135 -14.99 -2.26 -5.04
N GLN A 136 -14.07 -2.16 -4.08
CA GLN A 136 -12.64 -2.16 -4.31
C GLN A 136 -11.91 -3.06 -3.31
N LYS A 137 -10.85 -3.72 -3.78
CA LYS A 137 -9.75 -4.11 -2.89
C LYS A 137 -8.90 -2.87 -2.65
N TRP A 138 -8.57 -2.62 -1.39
CA TRP A 138 -7.88 -1.41 -0.98
C TRP A 138 -6.87 -1.74 0.10
N ARG A 139 -5.67 -1.18 0.00
CA ARG A 139 -4.71 -1.22 1.10
C ARG A 139 -3.90 0.06 1.21
N TYR A 140 -3.52 0.33 2.44
CA TYR A 140 -2.47 1.27 2.79
C TYR A 140 -1.12 0.58 2.64
N LYS A 141 -0.12 1.28 2.07
CA LYS A 141 1.21 0.72 1.84
C LYS A 141 1.90 0.25 3.13
N GLN A 142 1.65 0.93 4.24
CA GLN A 142 2.23 0.60 5.55
C GLN A 142 1.60 -0.65 6.19
N TRP A 143 0.44 -1.10 5.71
CA TRP A 143 -0.15 -2.34 6.19
C TRP A 143 0.70 -3.55 5.80
N PRO A 144 0.56 -4.68 6.53
CA PRO A 144 1.26 -5.92 6.21
C PRO A 144 1.14 -6.30 4.74
N GLU A 145 2.24 -6.81 4.19
CA GLU A 145 2.30 -7.15 2.77
C GLU A 145 1.24 -8.20 2.41
N GLY A 146 0.53 -7.96 1.30
CA GLY A 146 -0.55 -8.82 0.85
C GLY A 146 -1.87 -8.64 1.60
N HIS A 147 -1.91 -7.80 2.65
CA HIS A 147 -3.14 -7.53 3.38
C HIS A 147 -3.97 -6.45 2.68
N TYR A 148 -5.16 -6.84 2.21
CA TYR A 148 -6.12 -5.95 1.57
C TYR A 148 -7.44 -5.96 2.33
N SER A 149 -7.98 -4.77 2.54
CA SER A 149 -9.38 -4.58 2.93
C SER A 149 -10.29 -4.61 1.69
N THR A 150 -11.58 -4.80 1.93
CA THR A 150 -12.62 -4.62 0.90
C THR A 150 -13.42 -3.38 1.26
N VAL A 151 -13.42 -2.40 0.36
CA VAL A 151 -14.19 -1.16 0.48
C VAL A 151 -15.42 -1.29 -0.41
N THR A 152 -16.59 -1.08 0.17
CA THR A 152 -17.86 -0.96 -0.54
C THR A 152 -18.38 0.45 -0.32
N ILE A 153 -18.60 1.19 -1.39
CA ILE A 153 -19.19 2.52 -1.40
C ILE A 153 -20.56 2.40 -2.05
N ASN A 154 -21.61 2.62 -1.26
CA ASN A 154 -22.98 2.71 -1.76
C ASN A 154 -23.34 4.19 -1.92
N ILE A 155 -23.93 4.53 -3.06
CA ILE A 155 -24.26 5.90 -3.45
C ILE A 155 -25.78 5.97 -3.56
N HIS A 156 -26.40 6.79 -2.71
CA HIS A 156 -27.84 6.94 -2.63
C HIS A 156 -28.22 8.39 -2.92
N GLU A 157 -28.64 8.67 -4.14
CA GLU A 157 -29.21 9.97 -4.49
C GLU A 157 -30.49 10.21 -3.68
N LYS A 158 -30.59 11.39 -3.07
CA LYS A 158 -31.79 11.95 -2.44
C LYS A 158 -32.20 13.18 -3.22
N ASN A 159 -33.33 13.78 -2.85
CA ASN A 159 -33.89 14.92 -3.57
C ASN A 159 -32.97 16.15 -3.58
N ASP A 160 -32.20 16.36 -2.50
CA ASP A 160 -31.41 17.57 -2.24
C ASP A 160 -29.91 17.29 -2.03
N HIS A 161 -29.50 16.03 -1.96
CA HIS A 161 -28.09 15.61 -1.78
C HIS A 161 -27.90 14.15 -2.17
N THR A 162 -26.65 13.70 -2.24
CA THR A 162 -26.29 12.29 -2.31
C THR A 162 -25.76 11.83 -0.96
N GLU A 163 -26.32 10.75 -0.42
CA GLU A 163 -25.81 10.06 0.75
C GLU A 163 -24.87 8.93 0.31
N VAL A 164 -23.63 8.97 0.78
CA VAL A 164 -22.59 7.99 0.47
C VAL A 164 -22.27 7.21 1.72
N GLN A 165 -22.46 5.89 1.65
CA GLN A 165 -22.10 4.96 2.71
C GLN A 165 -20.84 4.18 2.33
N LEU A 166 -19.78 4.33 3.12
CA LEU A 166 -18.57 3.54 3.02
C LEU A 166 -18.56 2.44 4.08
N ILE A 167 -18.44 1.20 3.63
CA ILE A 167 -18.25 0.00 4.44
C ILE A 167 -16.90 -0.59 4.07
N GLN A 168 -15.92 -0.57 4.98
CA GLN A 168 -14.60 -1.14 4.73
C GLN A 168 -14.32 -2.27 5.72
N THR A 169 -14.23 -3.49 5.21
CA THR A 169 -13.98 -4.71 6.00
C THR A 169 -12.53 -5.18 5.83
N GLY A 170 -11.98 -5.80 6.87
CA GLY A 170 -10.61 -6.32 6.83
C GLY A 170 -9.54 -5.26 7.12
N VAL A 171 -9.89 -4.18 7.80
CA VAL A 171 -8.92 -3.16 8.26
C VAL A 171 -8.15 -3.72 9.45
N PRO A 172 -6.81 -3.67 9.50
CA PRO A 172 -6.06 -4.05 10.69
C PRO A 172 -6.57 -3.24 11.90
N LYS A 173 -6.81 -3.91 13.04
CA LYS A 173 -7.48 -3.31 14.21
C LYS A 173 -6.81 -2.02 14.70
N ASN A 174 -5.48 -1.99 14.69
CA ASN A 174 -4.69 -0.83 15.13
C ASN A 174 -4.67 0.33 14.12
N GLU A 175 -5.21 0.12 12.92
CA GLU A 175 -5.22 1.08 11.81
C GLU A 175 -6.61 1.70 11.60
N VAL A 176 -7.62 1.30 12.38
CA VAL A 176 -9.02 1.71 12.20
C VAL A 176 -9.18 3.23 12.24
N ASP A 177 -8.70 3.87 13.30
CA ASP A 177 -8.91 5.31 13.50
C ASP A 177 -8.14 6.16 12.49
N VAL A 178 -6.89 5.75 12.19
CA VAL A 178 -6.07 6.37 11.14
C VAL A 178 -6.75 6.24 9.77
N THR A 179 -7.33 5.09 9.47
CA THR A 179 -8.02 4.85 8.20
C THR A 179 -9.27 5.72 8.07
N LYS A 180 -10.07 5.86 9.15
CA LYS A 180 -11.23 6.78 9.17
C LYS A 180 -10.80 8.22 8.94
N GLN A 181 -9.80 8.70 9.67
CA GLN A 181 -9.28 10.06 9.53
C GLN A 181 -8.74 10.32 8.11
N ASN A 182 -8.09 9.33 7.50
CA ASN A 182 -7.60 9.44 6.14
C ASN A 182 -8.74 9.53 5.11
N TRP A 183 -9.84 8.78 5.29
CA TRP A 183 -11.04 8.92 4.47
C TRP A 183 -11.63 10.33 4.57
N ASP A 184 -11.81 10.85 5.79
CA ASP A 184 -12.33 12.20 6.02
C ASP A 184 -11.46 13.24 5.33
N ARG A 185 -10.16 13.27 5.66
CA ARG A 185 -9.26 14.33 5.19
C ARG A 185 -8.94 14.26 3.70
N TYR A 186 -8.60 13.08 3.19
CA TYR A 186 -8.02 12.94 1.85
C TYR A 186 -9.04 12.65 0.77
N TYR A 187 -10.21 12.12 1.12
CA TYR A 187 -11.29 11.84 0.18
C TYR A 187 -12.44 12.82 0.37
N TRP A 188 -13.13 12.77 1.51
CA TRP A 188 -14.39 13.49 1.68
C TRP A 188 -14.21 15.01 1.67
N ASP A 189 -13.36 15.53 2.55
CA ASP A 189 -13.11 16.97 2.65
C ASP A 189 -12.45 17.50 1.38
N SER A 190 -11.57 16.71 0.78
CA SER A 190 -10.92 17.09 -0.46
C SER A 190 -11.90 17.16 -1.64
N MET A 191 -12.81 16.19 -1.78
CA MET A 191 -13.86 16.25 -2.80
C MET A 191 -14.83 17.40 -2.56
N LYS A 192 -15.26 17.63 -1.31
CA LYS A 192 -16.11 18.76 -0.93
C LYS A 192 -15.47 20.10 -1.31
N ALA A 193 -14.18 20.26 -1.03
CA ALA A 193 -13.44 21.48 -1.35
C ALA A 193 -13.13 21.63 -2.85
N THR A 194 -12.83 20.54 -3.55
CA THR A 194 -12.39 20.59 -4.96
C THR A 194 -13.56 20.75 -5.93
N PHE A 195 -14.69 20.12 -5.63
CA PHE A 195 -15.86 20.10 -6.53
C PHE A 195 -17.05 20.91 -5.99
N GLY A 196 -16.93 21.50 -4.80
CA GLY A 196 -18.03 22.23 -4.16
C GLY A 196 -19.11 21.33 -3.55
N PHE A 197 -18.89 20.01 -3.45
CA PHE A 197 -19.86 19.06 -2.90
C PHE A 197 -20.16 19.24 -1.40
N GLY A 198 -19.52 20.20 -0.72
CA GLY A 198 -19.75 20.50 0.70
C GLY A 198 -20.70 21.66 0.97
N ALA A 199 -21.20 22.35 -0.05
CA ALA A 199 -21.98 23.58 0.10
C ALA A 199 -23.44 23.31 0.50
N PHE A 200 -23.69 22.94 1.76
CA PHE A 200 -25.04 22.91 2.30
C PHE A 200 -25.44 24.33 2.68
N PHE A 201 -26.27 24.97 1.85
CA PHE A 201 -26.87 26.25 2.21
C PHE A 201 -27.92 25.99 3.29
N THR A 202 -27.58 26.25 4.55
CA THR A 202 -28.59 26.36 5.59
C THR A 202 -29.39 27.64 5.31
N SER A 203 -30.65 27.50 4.89
CA SER A 203 -31.56 28.64 4.88
C SER A 203 -31.61 29.21 6.29
N ILE A 204 -31.10 30.43 6.45
CA ILE A 204 -31.25 31.20 7.66
C ILE A 204 -32.72 31.62 7.68
N ASN A 205 -33.52 30.95 8.51
CA ASN A 205 -34.86 31.41 8.88
C ASN A 205 -34.77 32.30 10.11
#